data_AF-A0A3C1VBW0-F1
#
_entry.id   AF-A0A3C1VBW0-F1
#
_cell.length_a   1.000
_cell.length_b   1.000
_cell.length_c   1.000
_cell.angle_alpha   90.00
_cell.angle_beta   90.00
_cell.angle_gamma   90.00
#
_symmetry.space_group_name_H-M   'P 1'
#
loop_
_entity.id
_entity.type
_entity.pdbx_description
1 polymer ?
#
loop_
_entity_poly.entity_id
_entity_poly.type
_entity_poly.pdbx_seq_one_letter_code
_entity_poly.pdbx_strand_id
1 'polypeptide(L)'
;MMHRLPRFQRVVKVAPIQLTERDHDILRLVHRHRFLRSHQIIALIGGSAQNLSRRLQRLFHLGYLERPRAQLQYYERSGSQTIAYGLGNKSGSLLQLNPASWGEKNRAIGRMYLAHALLVSDIMVSLELACRQHGIRLLHEDELNLPVEAPLHWRVKIRDGAKLGVIPDRAFALEYADQHGSTQRVYYFLEADGAPCPSSAKNYLKPHFTGSCSPTKRLGPARFTSGIWASHGSGC
;
A
#
# COMPACT_ATOMS: atom_id res chain seq x y z
N MET A 1 -7.57 -39.11 -3.43
CA MET A 1 -8.54 -38.01 -3.16
C MET A 1 -7.77 -36.88 -2.48
N MET A 2 -7.45 -35.79 -3.20
CA MET A 2 -6.71 -34.66 -2.60
C MET A 2 -7.66 -33.89 -1.67
N HIS A 3 -7.49 -34.03 -0.36
CA HIS A 3 -8.25 -33.23 0.61
C HIS A 3 -7.99 -31.74 0.37
N ARG A 4 -9.07 -30.98 0.19
CA ARG A 4 -9.02 -29.52 0.05
C ARG A 4 -8.45 -28.93 1.33
N LEU A 5 -7.29 -28.28 1.22
CA LEU A 5 -6.66 -27.63 2.38
C LEU A 5 -7.53 -26.49 2.91
N PRO A 6 -7.59 -26.28 4.25
CA PRO A 6 -8.35 -25.19 4.85
C PRO A 6 -7.95 -23.81 4.30
N ARG A 7 -8.94 -22.94 4.10
CA ARG A 7 -8.73 -21.61 3.49
C ARG A 7 -8.11 -20.60 4.47
N PHE A 8 -8.44 -20.64 5.76
CA PHE A 8 -7.96 -19.65 6.74
C PHE A 8 -7.19 -20.27 7.91
N GLN A 9 -7.02 -21.58 7.91
CA GLN A 9 -6.25 -22.30 8.92
C GLN A 9 -5.02 -22.91 8.27
N ARG A 10 -3.87 -22.79 8.95
CA ARG A 10 -2.64 -23.44 8.50
C ARG A 10 -2.71 -24.93 8.86
N VAL A 11 -2.18 -25.76 7.99
CA VAL A 11 -2.01 -27.19 8.28
C VAL A 11 -0.62 -27.41 8.87
N VAL A 12 -0.51 -28.37 9.78
CA VAL A 12 0.73 -28.63 10.54
C VAL A 12 1.82 -29.23 9.63
N LYS A 13 1.43 -30.12 8.72
CA LYS A 13 2.34 -30.76 7.76
C LYS A 13 2.12 -30.17 6.37
N VAL A 14 3.11 -29.43 5.87
CA VAL A 14 3.15 -28.89 4.51
C VAL A 14 4.46 -29.33 3.88
N ALA A 15 4.41 -29.85 2.66
CA ALA A 15 5.63 -30.14 1.91
C ALA A 15 6.48 -28.86 1.76
N PRO A 16 7.78 -28.90 2.09
CA PRO A 16 8.65 -27.75 1.89
C PRO A 16 8.68 -27.35 0.41
N ILE A 17 8.84 -26.06 0.15
CA ILE A 17 9.07 -25.55 -1.21
C ILE A 17 10.41 -24.84 -1.24
N GLN A 18 11.10 -24.96 -2.36
CA GLN A 18 12.23 -24.09 -2.67
C GLN A 18 11.69 -22.73 -3.13
N LEU A 19 12.08 -21.67 -2.42
CA LEU A 19 11.71 -20.30 -2.80
C LEU A 19 12.43 -19.90 -4.09
N THR A 20 11.70 -19.20 -4.94
CA THR A 20 12.15 -18.68 -6.23
C THR A 20 12.17 -17.16 -6.18
N GLU A 21 12.85 -16.50 -7.10
CA GLU A 21 12.82 -15.03 -7.23
C GLU A 21 11.39 -14.49 -7.33
N ARG A 22 10.53 -15.20 -8.07
CA ARG A 22 9.10 -14.86 -8.20
C ARG A 22 8.36 -14.84 -6.85
N ASP A 23 8.76 -15.67 -5.87
CA ASP A 23 8.19 -15.60 -4.52
C ASP A 23 8.68 -14.38 -3.77
N HIS A 24 9.94 -13.99 -3.96
CA HIS A 24 10.49 -12.77 -3.36
C HIS A 24 9.73 -11.56 -3.90
N ASP A 25 9.43 -11.52 -5.20
CA ASP A 25 8.64 -10.45 -5.82
C ASP A 25 7.21 -10.41 -5.27
N ILE A 26 6.55 -11.56 -5.10
CA ILE A 26 5.24 -11.63 -4.44
C ILE A 26 5.31 -11.03 -3.02
N LEU A 27 6.32 -11.39 -2.24
CA LEU A 27 6.48 -10.90 -0.87
C LEU A 27 6.78 -9.39 -0.85
N ARG A 28 7.60 -8.89 -1.76
CA ARG A 28 7.86 -7.44 -1.93
C ARG A 28 6.60 -6.67 -2.30
N LEU A 29 5.79 -7.19 -3.23
CA LEU A 29 4.51 -6.58 -3.60
C LEU A 29 3.55 -6.52 -2.41
N VAL A 30 3.39 -7.63 -1.68
CA VAL A 30 2.53 -7.67 -0.49
C VAL A 30 3.04 -6.74 0.61
N HIS A 31 4.35 -6.65 0.79
CA HIS A 31 4.97 -5.70 1.72
C HIS A 31 4.62 -4.26 1.33
N ARG A 32 4.91 -3.89 0.08
CA ARG A 32 4.70 -2.56 -0.48
C ARG A 32 3.25 -2.11 -0.35
N HIS A 33 2.29 -2.98 -0.67
CA HIS A 33 0.86 -2.65 -0.64
C HIS A 33 0.17 -2.90 0.71
N ARG A 34 0.89 -3.42 1.72
CA ARG A 34 0.36 -3.85 3.03
C ARG A 34 -0.57 -5.08 2.95
N PHE A 35 -1.56 -5.07 2.04
CA PHE A 35 -2.42 -6.20 1.72
C PHE A 35 -2.74 -6.24 0.22
N LEU A 36 -2.78 -7.43 -0.37
CA LEU A 36 -3.20 -7.60 -1.76
C LEU A 36 -4.17 -8.77 -1.91
N ARG A 37 -5.15 -8.62 -2.81
CA ARG A 37 -6.02 -9.73 -3.23
C ARG A 37 -5.32 -10.63 -4.23
N SER A 38 -5.79 -11.89 -4.29
CA SER A 38 -5.22 -12.92 -5.17
C SER A 38 -5.13 -12.47 -6.62
N HIS A 39 -6.18 -11.82 -7.14
CA HIS A 39 -6.24 -11.36 -8.52
C HIS A 39 -5.26 -10.20 -8.79
N GLN A 40 -5.04 -9.31 -7.82
CA GLN A 40 -4.08 -8.21 -7.94
C GLN A 40 -2.64 -8.74 -8.04
N ILE A 41 -2.29 -9.71 -7.19
CA ILE A 41 -0.97 -10.36 -7.24
C ILE A 41 -0.79 -11.04 -8.60
N ILE A 42 -1.81 -11.74 -9.09
CA ILE A 42 -1.77 -12.42 -10.40
C ILE A 42 -1.59 -11.40 -11.54
N ALA A 43 -2.30 -10.27 -11.49
CA ALA A 43 -2.19 -9.23 -12.52
C ALA A 43 -0.79 -8.58 -12.54
N LEU A 44 -0.21 -8.30 -11.37
CA LEU A 44 1.11 -7.67 -11.26
C LEU A 44 2.27 -8.59 -11.62
N ILE A 45 2.19 -9.86 -11.23
CA ILE A 45 3.23 -10.87 -11.47
C ILE A 45 3.09 -11.53 -12.86
N GLY A 46 1.89 -11.51 -13.43
CA GLY A 46 1.56 -12.15 -14.70
C GLY A 46 1.55 -13.68 -14.66
N GLY A 47 1.41 -14.33 -15.81
CA GLY A 47 1.47 -15.79 -15.95
C GLY A 47 0.20 -16.54 -15.52
N SER A 48 0.32 -17.86 -15.29
CA SER A 48 -0.83 -18.72 -15.00
C SER A 48 -1.46 -18.44 -13.63
N ALA A 49 -2.70 -17.97 -13.64
CA ALA A 49 -3.51 -17.70 -12.45
C ALA A 49 -3.64 -18.93 -11.53
N GLN A 50 -3.77 -20.13 -12.10
CA GLN A 50 -3.90 -21.37 -11.34
C GLN A 50 -2.58 -21.72 -10.63
N ASN A 51 -1.43 -21.56 -11.31
CA ASN A 51 -0.12 -21.83 -10.73
C ASN A 51 0.19 -20.86 -9.58
N LEU A 52 -0.09 -19.57 -9.79
CA LEU A 52 0.07 -18.55 -8.76
C LEU A 52 -0.86 -18.78 -7.58
N SER A 53 -2.13 -19.13 -7.80
CA SER A 53 -3.08 -19.43 -6.72
C SER A 53 -2.60 -20.59 -5.84
N ARG A 54 -2.07 -21.66 -6.47
CA ARG A 54 -1.45 -22.78 -5.75
C ARG A 54 -0.20 -22.36 -4.99
N ARG A 55 0.63 -21.49 -5.58
CA ARG A 55 1.84 -20.94 -4.94
C ARG A 55 1.49 -20.09 -3.71
N LEU A 56 0.55 -19.17 -3.83
CA LEU A 56 0.04 -18.32 -2.75
C LEU A 56 -0.55 -19.15 -1.60
N GLN A 57 -1.20 -20.27 -1.91
CA GLN A 57 -1.67 -21.22 -0.91
C GLN A 57 -0.50 -21.85 -0.13
N ARG A 58 0.54 -22.32 -0.81
CA ARG A 58 1.72 -22.90 -0.16
C ARG A 58 2.46 -21.87 0.70
N LEU A 59 2.68 -20.65 0.19
CA LEU A 59 3.31 -19.55 0.92
C LEU A 59 2.54 -19.19 2.21
N PHE A 60 1.21 -19.24 2.17
CA PHE A 60 0.37 -19.07 3.37
C PHE A 60 0.59 -20.19 4.40
N HIS A 61 0.50 -21.45 3.98
CA HIS A 61 0.63 -22.56 4.94
C HIS A 61 2.05 -22.65 5.52
N LEU A 62 3.09 -22.31 4.75
CA LEU A 62 4.47 -22.25 5.23
C LEU A 62 4.75 -21.04 6.13
N GLY A 63 3.89 -20.01 6.08
CA GLY A 63 3.95 -18.85 6.97
C GLY A 63 4.70 -17.63 6.45
N TYR A 64 4.97 -17.59 5.14
CA TYR A 64 5.48 -16.41 4.44
C TYR A 64 4.38 -15.39 4.16
N LEU A 65 3.15 -15.85 3.95
CA LEU A 65 1.96 -15.02 3.84
C LEU A 65 0.99 -15.29 4.98
N GLU A 66 0.17 -14.30 5.28
CA GLU A 66 -0.92 -14.38 6.25
C GLU A 66 -2.25 -14.04 5.58
N ARG A 67 -3.34 -14.63 6.05
CA ARG A 67 -4.71 -14.32 5.59
C ARG A 67 -5.48 -13.66 6.72
N PRO A 68 -5.70 -12.33 6.68
CA PRO A 68 -6.47 -11.64 7.71
C PRO A 68 -7.84 -12.27 7.96
N ARG A 69 -8.18 -12.55 9.23
CA ARG A 69 -9.46 -13.18 9.59
C ARG A 69 -10.67 -12.28 9.35
N ALA A 70 -10.48 -10.96 9.37
CA ALA A 70 -11.52 -9.99 9.06
C ALA A 70 -12.19 -10.19 7.68
N GLN A 71 -11.56 -10.94 6.77
CA GLN A 71 -12.17 -11.32 5.50
C GLN A 71 -13.40 -12.22 5.65
N LEU A 72 -13.47 -13.04 6.71
CA LEU A 72 -14.58 -13.97 6.92
C LEU A 72 -15.93 -13.24 6.98
N GLN A 73 -15.96 -12.06 7.60
CA GLN A 73 -17.15 -11.20 7.70
C GLN A 73 -17.60 -10.61 6.35
N TYR A 74 -16.72 -10.55 5.34
CA TYR A 74 -17.08 -10.11 3.99
C TYR A 74 -17.74 -11.22 3.17
N TYR A 75 -17.34 -12.49 3.39
CA TYR A 75 -17.97 -13.63 2.70
C TYR A 75 -19.42 -13.83 3.14
N GLU A 76 -19.77 -13.44 4.37
CA GLU A 76 -21.13 -13.52 4.90
C GLU A 76 -22.12 -12.59 4.18
N ARG A 77 -21.65 -11.46 3.62
CA ARG A 77 -22.52 -10.40 3.06
C ARG A 77 -22.33 -10.12 1.58
N SER A 78 -21.19 -10.52 0.98
CA SER A 78 -20.83 -10.09 -0.37
C SER A 78 -20.13 -11.18 -1.18
N GLY A 79 -20.82 -12.31 -1.42
CA GLY A 79 -20.43 -13.33 -2.38
C GLY A 79 -19.01 -13.89 -2.24
N SER A 80 -18.50 -14.53 -3.30
CA SER A 80 -17.15 -15.09 -3.31
C SER A 80 -16.10 -14.02 -3.60
N GLN A 81 -15.62 -13.33 -2.57
CA GLN A 81 -14.44 -12.46 -2.69
C GLN A 81 -13.16 -13.26 -2.92
N THR A 82 -12.19 -12.64 -3.60
CA THR A 82 -10.84 -13.21 -3.71
C THR A 82 -10.08 -13.05 -2.39
N ILE A 83 -9.16 -13.97 -2.09
CA ILE A 83 -8.44 -13.97 -0.81
C ILE A 83 -7.46 -12.80 -0.78
N ALA A 84 -7.50 -12.03 0.30
CA ALA A 84 -6.47 -11.04 0.62
C ALA A 84 -5.31 -11.67 1.42
N TYR A 85 -4.10 -11.23 1.11
CA TYR A 85 -2.86 -11.68 1.72
C TYR A 85 -2.12 -10.50 2.31
N GLY A 86 -1.56 -10.69 3.50
CA GLY A 86 -0.54 -9.83 4.10
C GLY A 86 0.75 -10.60 4.34
N LEU A 87 1.79 -9.92 4.81
CA LEU A 87 3.04 -10.59 5.21
C LEU A 87 2.84 -11.54 6.39
N GLY A 88 3.51 -12.68 6.34
CA GLY A 88 3.62 -13.62 7.47
C GLY A 88 4.87 -13.35 8.31
N ASN A 89 5.05 -14.11 9.39
CA ASN A 89 6.23 -13.94 10.24
C ASN A 89 7.52 -14.34 9.52
N LYS A 90 7.49 -15.39 8.66
CA LYS A 90 8.70 -15.88 7.98
C LYS A 90 9.20 -14.96 6.86
N SER A 91 8.38 -14.04 6.37
CA SER A 91 8.82 -13.08 5.35
C SER A 91 9.73 -11.99 5.90
N GLY A 92 9.69 -11.72 7.22
CA GLY A 92 10.53 -10.72 7.86
C GLY A 92 12.02 -11.00 7.65
N SER A 93 12.44 -12.24 7.94
CA SER A 93 13.84 -12.67 7.74
C SER A 93 14.28 -12.61 6.28
N LEU A 94 13.37 -12.88 5.34
CA LEU A 94 13.68 -12.92 3.90
C LEU A 94 13.79 -11.53 3.29
N LEU A 95 12.99 -10.58 3.78
CA LEU A 95 12.99 -9.19 3.32
C LEU A 95 13.90 -8.30 4.19
N GLN A 96 14.67 -8.87 5.13
CA GLN A 96 15.50 -8.14 6.10
C GLN A 96 14.73 -7.04 6.85
N LEU A 97 13.44 -7.28 7.08
CA LEU A 97 12.60 -6.36 7.83
C LEU A 97 12.88 -6.55 9.32
N ASN A 98 12.73 -5.48 10.10
CA ASN A 98 12.75 -5.58 11.55
C ASN A 98 11.84 -6.72 12.01
N PRO A 99 12.23 -7.49 13.04
CA PRO A 99 11.46 -8.62 13.56
C PRO A 99 10.17 -8.12 14.23
N ALA A 100 9.22 -7.67 13.41
CA ALA A 100 7.87 -7.38 13.79
C ALA A 100 7.04 -8.64 13.58
N SER A 101 6.13 -8.91 14.51
CA SER A 101 5.14 -9.98 14.45
C SER A 101 4.06 -9.71 13.38
N TRP A 102 4.49 -9.53 12.13
CA TRP A 102 3.64 -9.18 10.98
C TRP A 102 2.44 -10.11 10.87
N GLY A 103 2.63 -11.42 11.05
CA GLY A 103 1.57 -12.42 10.99
C GLY A 103 0.51 -12.26 12.08
N GLU A 104 0.89 -12.00 13.32
CA GLU A 104 -0.08 -11.76 14.41
C GLU A 104 -0.84 -10.45 14.20
N LYS A 105 -0.11 -9.37 13.90
CA LYS A 105 -0.69 -8.06 13.59
C LYS A 105 -1.69 -8.16 12.44
N ASN A 106 -1.32 -8.88 11.36
CA ASN A 106 -2.15 -9.05 10.17
C ASN A 106 -3.36 -9.95 10.41
N ARG A 107 -3.23 -10.97 11.27
CA ARG A 107 -4.35 -11.84 11.62
C ARG A 107 -5.40 -11.13 12.46
N ALA A 108 -4.97 -10.22 13.33
CA ALA A 108 -5.80 -9.52 14.31
C ALA A 108 -6.40 -8.20 13.81
N ILE A 109 -6.09 -7.75 12.59
CA ILE A 109 -6.63 -6.48 12.08
C ILE A 109 -8.16 -6.47 12.04
N GLY A 110 -8.74 -5.33 12.36
CA GLY A 110 -10.18 -5.08 12.27
C GLY A 110 -10.66 -4.95 10.82
N ARG A 111 -11.98 -5.13 10.64
CA ARG A 111 -12.67 -5.05 9.34
C ARG A 111 -12.44 -3.71 8.63
N MET A 112 -12.63 -2.60 9.33
CA MET A 112 -12.55 -1.26 8.72
C MET A 112 -11.14 -0.97 8.20
N TYR A 113 -10.11 -1.33 8.99
CA TYR A 113 -8.72 -1.18 8.55
C TYR A 113 -8.40 -2.04 7.32
N LEU A 114 -8.86 -3.30 7.29
CA LEU A 114 -8.68 -4.15 6.11
C LEU A 114 -9.43 -3.58 4.90
N ALA A 115 -10.63 -3.04 5.07
CA ALA A 115 -11.41 -2.41 4.00
C ALA A 115 -10.63 -1.25 3.37
N HIS A 116 -10.17 -0.34 4.22
CA HIS A 116 -9.40 0.85 3.82
C HIS A 116 -8.11 0.47 3.11
N ALA A 117 -7.32 -0.43 3.71
CA ALA A 117 -6.06 -0.85 3.12
C ALA A 117 -6.25 -1.57 1.77
N LEU A 118 -7.33 -2.33 1.61
CA LEU A 118 -7.68 -2.95 0.32
C LEU A 118 -8.15 -1.92 -0.70
N LEU A 119 -8.90 -0.90 -0.31
CA LEU A 119 -9.30 0.21 -1.19
C LEU A 119 -8.06 0.96 -1.72
N VAL A 120 -7.14 1.34 -0.83
CA VAL A 120 -5.87 1.97 -1.20
C VAL A 120 -5.09 1.07 -2.16
N SER A 121 -5.05 -0.24 -1.88
CA SER A 121 -4.35 -1.20 -2.74
C SER A 121 -5.01 -1.35 -4.11
N ASP A 122 -6.35 -1.33 -4.20
CA ASP A 122 -7.07 -1.37 -5.46
C ASP A 122 -6.71 -0.18 -6.37
N ILE A 123 -6.68 1.02 -5.79
CA ILE A 123 -6.29 2.23 -6.52
C ILE A 123 -4.85 2.14 -7.00
N MET A 124 -3.91 1.81 -6.10
CA MET A 124 -2.48 1.77 -6.44
C MET A 124 -2.15 0.69 -7.47
N VAL A 125 -2.76 -0.49 -7.37
CA VAL A 125 -2.54 -1.57 -8.35
C VAL A 125 -3.13 -1.21 -9.71
N SER A 126 -4.33 -0.62 -9.74
CA SER A 126 -4.95 -0.19 -10.99
C SER A 126 -4.10 0.88 -11.68
N LEU A 127 -3.56 1.83 -10.90
CA LEU A 127 -2.63 2.83 -11.40
C LEU A 127 -1.35 2.18 -11.95
N GLU A 128 -0.73 1.26 -11.21
CA GLU A 128 0.50 0.59 -11.66
C GLU A 128 0.29 -0.15 -12.99
N LEU A 129 -0.81 -0.89 -13.12
CA LEU A 129 -1.14 -1.61 -14.35
C LEU A 129 -1.36 -0.65 -15.53
N ALA A 130 -2.06 0.48 -15.31
CA ALA A 130 -2.23 1.50 -16.34
C ALA A 130 -0.89 2.15 -16.73
N CYS A 131 -0.05 2.49 -15.75
CA CYS A 131 1.28 3.04 -15.99
C CYS A 131 2.14 2.10 -16.86
N ARG A 132 2.14 0.79 -16.55
CA ARG A 132 2.85 -0.23 -17.35
C ARG A 132 2.37 -0.27 -18.81
N GLN A 133 1.07 -0.11 -19.06
CA GLN A 133 0.51 -0.11 -20.41
C GLN A 133 0.90 1.14 -21.21
N HIS A 134 1.12 2.27 -20.55
CA HIS A 134 1.45 3.54 -21.18
C HIS A 134 2.96 3.88 -21.17
N GLY A 135 3.82 2.97 -20.72
CA GLY A 135 5.26 3.23 -20.61
C GLY A 135 5.61 4.30 -19.57
N ILE A 136 4.72 4.54 -18.60
CA ILE A 136 4.94 5.46 -17.49
C ILE A 136 5.53 4.65 -16.33
N ARG A 137 6.58 5.15 -15.70
CA ARG A 137 7.16 4.54 -14.51
C ARG A 137 6.48 5.10 -13.25
N LEU A 138 5.83 4.22 -12.49
CA LEU A 138 5.33 4.52 -11.16
C LEU A 138 6.46 4.33 -10.13
N LEU A 139 6.79 5.38 -9.39
CA LEU A 139 7.74 5.35 -8.28
C LEU A 139 6.97 5.34 -6.96
N HIS A 140 7.19 4.31 -6.16
CA HIS A 140 6.60 4.18 -4.82
C HIS A 140 7.45 4.91 -3.77
N GLU A 141 6.90 5.07 -2.55
CA GLU A 141 7.52 5.80 -1.43
C GLU A 141 8.98 5.42 -1.17
N ASP A 142 9.29 4.12 -1.22
CA ASP A 142 10.64 3.56 -1.06
C ASP A 142 11.63 3.98 -2.15
N GLU A 143 11.12 4.41 -3.30
CA GLU A 143 11.91 4.85 -4.46
C GLU A 143 11.97 6.39 -4.59
N LEU A 144 11.20 7.14 -3.79
CA LEU A 144 11.14 8.60 -3.92
C LEU A 144 12.39 9.31 -3.37
N ASN A 145 13.21 8.66 -2.54
CA ASN A 145 14.39 9.23 -1.87
C ASN A 145 14.11 10.61 -1.26
N LEU A 146 12.92 10.79 -0.66
CA LEU A 146 12.52 12.07 -0.10
C LEU A 146 13.36 12.37 1.16
N PRO A 147 13.87 13.60 1.34
CA PRO A 147 14.65 14.00 2.51
C PRO A 147 13.75 14.26 3.72
N VAL A 148 12.79 13.36 3.95
CA VAL A 148 11.78 13.48 5.02
C VAL A 148 11.88 12.22 5.86
N GLU A 149 12.12 12.37 7.16
CA GLU A 149 12.06 11.24 8.09
C GLU A 149 10.65 10.62 8.03
N ALA A 150 10.57 9.36 7.59
CA ALA A 150 9.31 8.66 7.44
C ALA A 150 8.59 8.51 8.79
N PRO A 151 7.24 8.60 8.84
CA PRO A 151 6.32 8.86 7.73
C PRO A 151 6.32 10.33 7.25
N LEU A 152 5.88 10.57 6.01
CA LEU A 152 5.79 11.91 5.42
C LEU A 152 4.79 12.78 6.21
N HIS A 153 5.28 13.51 7.21
CA HIS A 153 4.48 14.43 8.00
C HIS A 153 4.34 15.76 7.27
N TRP A 154 3.23 15.95 6.57
CA TRP A 154 2.95 17.23 5.93
C TRP A 154 2.34 18.23 6.92
N ARG A 155 3.01 19.34 7.20
CA ARG A 155 2.48 20.37 8.12
C ARG A 155 1.58 21.35 7.37
N VAL A 156 0.26 21.22 7.52
CA VAL A 156 -0.71 22.22 7.02
C VAL A 156 -0.94 23.27 8.10
N LYS A 157 -0.90 24.56 7.74
CA LYS A 157 -1.41 25.62 8.61
C LYS A 157 -2.93 25.70 8.44
N ILE A 158 -3.66 25.45 9.51
CA ILE A 158 -5.11 25.66 9.57
C ILE A 158 -5.38 27.14 9.86
N ARG A 159 -6.58 27.63 9.52
CA ARG A 159 -6.99 29.05 9.67
C ARG A 159 -6.72 29.65 11.05
N ASP A 160 -6.69 28.83 12.11
CA ASP A 160 -6.42 29.26 13.50
C ASP A 160 -4.92 29.27 13.86
N GLY A 161 -4.02 29.17 12.89
CA GLY A 161 -2.56 29.17 13.11
C GLY A 161 -2.00 27.84 13.62
N ALA A 162 -2.86 26.88 13.98
CA ALA A 162 -2.47 25.51 14.33
C ALA A 162 -1.82 24.79 13.14
N LYS A 163 -0.70 24.11 13.38
CA LYS A 163 -0.03 23.25 12.39
C LYS A 163 -0.51 21.82 12.59
N LEU A 164 -1.22 21.26 11.63
CA LEU A 164 -1.62 19.85 11.65
C LEU A 164 -0.68 19.05 10.75
N GLY A 165 -0.09 17.99 11.31
CA GLY A 165 0.62 16.98 10.53
C GLY A 165 -0.40 16.06 9.86
N VAL A 166 -0.42 16.03 8.53
CA VAL A 166 -1.22 15.10 7.73
C VAL A 166 -0.28 14.04 7.17
N ILE A 167 -0.61 12.77 7.40
CA ILE A 167 0.08 11.62 6.81
C ILE A 167 -0.86 11.08 5.73
N PRO A 168 -0.47 11.14 4.44
CA PRO A 168 -1.30 10.61 3.37
C PRO A 168 -1.37 9.08 3.42
N ASP A 169 -2.46 8.51 2.90
CA ASP A 169 -2.55 7.05 2.72
C ASP A 169 -1.42 6.50 1.85
N ARG A 170 -1.04 7.24 0.79
CA ARG A 170 0.16 6.99 -0.02
C ARG A 170 0.79 8.26 -0.56
N ALA A 171 2.11 8.22 -0.75
CA ALA A 171 2.83 9.12 -1.64
C ALA A 171 3.47 8.35 -2.81
N PHE A 172 3.45 8.91 -4.01
CA PHE A 172 4.09 8.28 -5.18
C PHE A 172 4.47 9.34 -6.21
N ALA A 173 5.26 8.95 -7.20
CA ALA A 173 5.54 9.81 -8.35
C ALA A 173 5.33 9.06 -9.66
N LEU A 174 4.95 9.80 -10.69
CA LEU A 174 4.89 9.32 -12.06
C LEU A 174 6.06 9.91 -12.83
N GLU A 175 6.79 9.05 -13.52
CA GLU A 175 7.93 9.40 -14.35
C GLU A 175 7.64 9.01 -15.81
N TYR A 176 7.75 9.97 -16.72
CA TYR A 176 7.45 9.80 -18.13
C TYR A 176 8.35 10.70 -18.99
N ALA A 177 8.56 10.31 -20.25
CA ALA A 177 9.27 11.17 -21.21
C ALA A 177 8.30 12.25 -21.75
N ASP A 178 8.76 13.50 -21.81
CA ASP A 178 8.04 14.55 -22.52
C ASP A 178 8.25 14.46 -24.04
N GLN A 179 7.63 15.38 -24.78
CA GLN A 179 7.72 15.47 -26.24
C GLN A 179 9.15 15.72 -26.76
N HIS A 180 10.07 16.17 -25.89
CA HIS A 180 11.47 16.44 -26.20
C HIS A 180 12.39 15.32 -25.69
N GLY A 181 11.84 14.21 -25.20
CA GLY A 181 12.59 13.08 -24.65
C GLY A 181 13.19 13.33 -23.26
N SER A 182 12.88 14.47 -22.63
CA SER A 182 13.33 14.75 -21.26
C SER A 182 12.43 14.02 -20.26
N THR A 183 13.05 13.40 -19.26
CA THR A 183 12.32 12.70 -18.20
C THR A 183 11.67 13.70 -17.26
N GLN A 184 10.33 13.69 -17.23
CA GLN A 184 9.52 14.48 -16.31
C GLN A 184 9.08 13.60 -15.13
N ARG A 185 9.08 14.17 -13.94
CA ARG A 185 8.63 13.51 -12.70
C ARG A 185 7.61 14.38 -11.99
N VAL A 186 6.46 13.79 -11.66
CA VAL A 186 5.36 14.48 -10.97
C VAL A 186 4.98 13.69 -9.72
N TYR A 187 4.89 14.37 -8.58
CA TYR A 187 4.57 13.78 -7.28
C TYR A 187 3.08 13.89 -6.97
N TYR A 188 2.53 12.84 -6.37
CA TYR A 188 1.13 12.71 -6.00
C TYR A 188 0.98 12.15 -4.60
N PHE A 189 -0.14 12.52 -3.97
CA PHE A 189 -0.60 11.93 -2.72
C PHE A 189 -1.97 11.31 -2.95
N LEU A 190 -2.20 10.15 -2.35
CA LEU A 190 -3.48 9.48 -2.33
C LEU A 190 -4.07 9.60 -0.93
N GLU A 191 -5.35 9.95 -0.88
CA GLU A 191 -6.23 9.81 0.29
C GLU A 191 -7.47 9.07 -0.19
N ALA A 192 -7.83 7.97 0.46
CA ALA A 192 -8.93 7.11 0.06
C ALA A 192 -9.93 6.95 1.21
N ASP A 193 -10.95 7.81 1.27
CA ASP A 193 -11.97 7.72 2.31
C ASP A 193 -12.89 6.50 2.12
N GLY A 194 -12.75 5.49 2.99
CA GLY A 194 -13.49 4.23 2.92
C GLY A 194 -14.58 4.01 3.97
N ALA A 195 -14.84 4.96 4.87
CA ALA A 195 -15.82 4.78 5.94
C ALA A 195 -17.21 5.28 5.51
N PRO A 196 -18.30 4.49 5.65
CA PRO A 196 -19.62 5.09 5.84
C PRO A 196 -19.58 5.88 7.15
N CYS A 197 -19.99 7.14 7.10
CA CYS A 197 -20.04 8.03 8.24
C CYS A 197 -20.76 7.34 9.42
N PRO A 198 -20.10 7.08 10.57
CA PRO A 198 -20.77 6.49 11.71
C PRO A 198 -21.75 7.52 12.28
N SER A 199 -23.04 7.34 12.03
CA SER A 199 -24.08 7.99 12.81
C SER A 199 -23.93 7.54 14.27
N SER A 200 -23.54 8.48 15.13
CA SER A 200 -23.42 8.38 16.59
C SER A 200 -22.11 7.77 17.12
N ALA A 201 -21.03 8.56 17.06
CA ALA A 201 -20.10 8.66 18.19
C ALA A 201 -20.23 10.06 18.79
N LYS A 202 -20.79 10.14 20.00
CA LYS A 202 -20.88 11.37 20.79
C LYS A 202 -19.46 11.79 21.20
N ASN A 203 -19.09 13.03 20.84
CA ASN A 203 -17.95 13.86 21.30
C ASN A 203 -16.56 13.20 21.16
N TYR A 204 -15.59 13.74 20.43
CA TYR A 204 -15.12 15.13 20.40
C TYR A 204 -14.55 15.49 19.01
N LEU A 205 -14.56 16.80 18.71
CA LEU A 205 -14.04 17.49 17.53
C LEU A 205 -14.91 17.39 16.25
N LYS A 206 -15.89 18.29 16.17
CA LYS A 206 -16.40 18.79 14.89
C LYS A 206 -15.33 19.69 14.27
N PRO A 207 -14.99 19.49 12.99
CA PRO A 207 -14.95 20.62 12.09
C PRO A 207 -16.03 20.46 11.03
N HIS A 208 -16.71 21.56 10.75
CA HIS A 208 -17.65 21.69 9.65
C HIS A 208 -16.97 21.35 8.33
N PHE A 209 -17.30 20.20 7.74
CA PHE A 209 -17.00 19.89 6.34
C PHE A 209 -18.21 20.28 5.50
N THR A 210 -18.13 21.43 4.82
CA THR A 210 -18.92 21.66 3.62
C THR A 210 -18.32 20.80 2.51
N GLY A 211 -19.10 19.84 2.05
CA GLY A 211 -18.69 18.90 1.02
C GLY A 211 -18.35 19.61 -0.29
N SER A 212 -17.23 19.19 -0.89
CA SER A 212 -17.10 19.22 -2.34
C SER A 212 -16.39 17.93 -2.77
N CYS A 213 -17.13 17.11 -3.49
CA CYS A 213 -16.64 15.94 -4.18
C CYS A 213 -16.00 16.44 -5.50
N SER A 214 -14.68 16.36 -5.66
CA SER A 214 -13.99 16.64 -6.93
C SER A 214 -12.58 16.03 -6.97
N PRO A 215 -12.09 15.59 -8.15
CA PRO A 215 -11.03 14.59 -8.29
C PRO A 215 -9.62 15.22 -8.33
N THR A 216 -8.62 14.48 -7.85
CA THR A 216 -7.17 14.70 -8.09
C THR A 216 -6.70 16.16 -8.12
N LYS A 217 -6.27 16.69 -6.97
CA LYS A 217 -5.48 17.93 -6.95
C LYS A 217 -4.11 17.67 -7.57
N ARG A 218 -3.94 18.07 -8.83
CA ARG A 218 -2.63 18.23 -9.47
C ARG A 218 -1.93 19.39 -8.77
N LEU A 219 -0.95 19.11 -7.92
CA LEU A 219 -0.05 20.14 -7.39
C LEU A 219 1.01 20.44 -8.46
N GLY A 220 1.15 21.73 -8.80
CA GLY A 220 2.19 22.20 -9.72
C GLY A 220 3.60 21.89 -9.21
N PRO A 221 4.63 22.06 -10.04
CA PRO A 221 6.00 21.68 -9.71
C PRO A 221 6.45 22.39 -8.43
N ALA A 222 6.70 21.62 -7.38
CA ALA A 222 7.32 22.11 -6.17
C ALA A 222 8.75 22.55 -6.54
N ARG A 223 8.98 23.86 -6.64
CA ARG A 223 10.34 24.41 -6.73
C ARG A 223 11.07 24.05 -5.45
N PHE A 224 12.03 23.13 -5.54
CA PHE A 224 13.07 22.97 -4.54
C PHE A 224 13.95 24.21 -4.57
N THR A 225 13.73 25.16 -3.65
CA THR A 225 14.73 26.19 -3.36
C THR A 225 15.75 25.59 -2.40
N SER A 226 16.86 25.09 -2.94
CA SER A 226 18.08 24.85 -2.18
C SER A 226 18.64 26.20 -1.74
N GLY A 227 18.35 26.62 -0.51
CA GLY A 227 18.97 27.80 0.09
C GLY A 227 20.36 27.45 0.61
N ILE A 228 21.40 27.74 -0.16
CA ILE A 228 22.78 27.87 0.32
C ILE A 228 22.88 29.27 0.93
N TRP A 229 23.00 29.37 2.25
CA TRP A 229 23.39 30.62 2.90
C TRP A 229 24.91 30.73 2.88
N ALA A 230 25.44 31.53 1.95
CA ALA A 230 26.82 32.01 2.02
C ALA A 230 26.79 33.40 2.68
N SER A 231 27.23 33.49 3.93
CA SER A 231 27.51 34.76 4.59
C SER A 231 28.81 35.34 4.01
N HIS A 232 28.70 36.32 3.13
CA HIS A 232 29.80 37.25 2.86
C HIS A 232 29.45 38.58 3.53
N GLY A 233 30.07 38.84 4.67
CA GLY A 233 30.18 40.18 5.22
C GLY A 233 31.40 40.85 4.61
N SER A 234 31.18 41.94 3.87
CA SER A 234 32.20 42.89 3.46
C SER A 234 31.63 44.27 3.72
N GLY A 235 32.38 45.04 4.50
CA GLY A 235 31.97 46.37 4.94
C GLY A 235 32.04 47.43 3.85
N CYS A 236 31.46 48.57 4.21
CA CYS A 236 31.93 49.92 3.91
C CYS A 236 31.68 50.75 5.18
#